data_AF-A0A2I0LA53-F1
#
_entry.id   AF-A0A2I0LA53-F1
#
_cell.length_a   1.000
_cell.length_b   1.000
_cell.length_c   1.000
_cell.angle_alpha   90.00
_cell.angle_beta   90.00
_cell.angle_gamma   90.00
#
_symmetry.space_group_name_H-M   'P 1'
#
loop_
_entity.id
_entity.type
_entity.pdbx_description
1 polymer ?
#
loop_
_entity_poly.entity_id
_entity_poly.type
_entity_poly.pdbx_seq_one_letter_code
_entity_poly.pdbx_strand_id
1 'polypeptide(L)'
;MSESEAKAPQQQPFRHYWGDTPEEEDDYYAQHGIRGSTSFFKCPRGLSLFTRSWLPTADGPPPRGLIFMVHGYGNDVSWTFQMTPIFLAGKGFACFAFDLEGHGRSDGLRAF
;
A
#
# COMPACT_ATOMS: atom_id res chain seq x y z
N MET A 1 -14.40 0.60 55.07
CA MET A 1 -14.38 0.19 53.65
C MET A 1 -13.85 1.38 52.88
N SER A 2 -12.56 1.39 52.56
CA SER A 2 -11.93 2.44 51.75
C SER A 2 -11.81 1.92 50.33
N GLU A 3 -12.56 2.50 49.42
CA GLU A 3 -12.47 2.19 47.99
C GLU A 3 -11.08 2.60 47.48
N SER A 4 -10.36 1.63 46.93
CA SER A 4 -9.10 1.87 46.23
C SER A 4 -9.41 2.46 44.85
N GLU A 5 -9.11 3.74 44.63
CA GLU A 5 -9.19 4.37 43.32
C GLU A 5 -8.25 3.66 42.33
N ALA A 6 -8.82 3.03 41.31
CA ALA A 6 -8.05 2.43 40.23
C ALA A 6 -7.41 3.55 39.39
N LYS A 7 -6.08 3.62 39.43
CA LYS A 7 -5.29 4.57 38.65
C LYS A 7 -5.47 4.28 37.15
N ALA A 8 -5.93 5.27 36.39
CA ALA A 8 -6.09 5.17 34.94
C ALA A 8 -4.75 4.75 34.28
N PRO A 9 -4.77 3.88 33.25
CA PRO A 9 -3.55 3.45 32.58
C PRO A 9 -2.84 4.67 31.98
N GLN A 10 -1.60 4.90 32.39
CA GLN A 10 -0.74 5.92 31.78
C GLN A 10 -0.47 5.51 30.33
N GLN A 11 -0.99 6.28 29.39
CA GLN A 11 -0.69 6.12 27.97
C GLN A 11 0.80 6.42 27.77
N GLN A 12 1.53 5.46 27.20
CA GLN A 12 2.93 5.70 26.84
C GLN A 12 2.98 6.81 25.77
N PRO A 13 3.96 7.72 25.84
CA PRO A 13 4.13 8.72 24.80
C PRO A 13 4.44 8.02 23.48
N PHE A 14 3.74 8.42 22.42
CA PHE A 14 4.01 7.94 21.07
C PHE A 14 5.45 8.20 20.67
N ARG A 15 6.03 7.32 19.83
CA ARG A 15 7.41 7.46 19.37
C ARG A 15 7.63 8.71 18.53
N HIS A 16 6.63 9.13 17.74
CA HIS A 16 6.66 10.31 16.88
C HIS A 16 5.44 11.21 17.13
N TYR A 17 5.52 12.47 16.65
CA TYR A 17 4.39 13.42 16.72
C TYR A 17 3.14 12.92 15.98
N TRP A 18 3.32 12.06 14.98
CA TRP A 18 2.27 11.42 14.19
C TRP A 18 1.93 9.99 14.64
N GLY A 19 2.31 9.61 15.87
CA GLY A 19 2.03 8.29 16.43
C GLY A 19 3.15 7.27 16.17
N ASP A 20 2.78 6.00 16.08
CA ASP A 20 3.70 4.88 15.86
C ASP A 20 3.65 4.35 14.41
N THR A 21 3.04 5.11 13.50
CA THR A 21 2.99 4.79 12.08
C THR A 21 4.40 4.86 11.48
N PRO A 22 4.87 3.80 10.78
CA PRO A 22 6.16 3.83 10.10
C PRO A 22 6.24 4.94 9.06
N GLU A 23 7.44 5.49 8.89
CA GLU A 23 7.74 6.47 7.85
C GLU A 23 7.96 5.78 6.49
N GLU A 24 8.65 4.64 6.49
CA GLU A 24 8.99 3.90 5.28
C GLU A 24 7.83 3.00 4.82
N GLU A 25 7.57 2.98 3.50
CA GLU A 25 6.50 2.14 2.93
C GLU A 25 6.72 0.66 3.22
N ASP A 26 7.97 0.19 3.17
CA ASP A 26 8.31 -1.22 3.41
C ASP A 26 7.99 -1.66 4.84
N ASP A 27 8.28 -0.80 5.82
CA ASP A 27 7.92 -1.05 7.22
C ASP A 27 6.40 -1.05 7.41
N TYR A 28 5.69 -0.14 6.72
CA TYR A 28 4.23 -0.12 6.73
C TYR A 28 3.64 -1.41 6.14
N TYR A 29 4.16 -1.88 5.01
CA TYR A 29 3.75 -3.16 4.42
C TYR A 29 4.04 -4.36 5.33
N ALA A 30 5.22 -4.37 5.95
CA ALA A 30 5.60 -5.43 6.88
C ALA A 30 4.67 -5.49 8.10
N GLN A 31 4.24 -4.35 8.64
CA GLN A 31 3.24 -4.29 9.72
C GLN A 31 1.89 -4.90 9.31
N HIS A 32 1.52 -4.83 8.03
CA HIS A 32 0.31 -5.46 7.47
C HIS A 32 0.53 -6.90 7.01
N GLY A 33 1.73 -7.47 7.20
CA GLY A 33 2.04 -8.84 6.80
C GLY A 33 2.08 -9.02 5.28
N ILE A 34 2.48 -8.00 4.54
CA ILE A 34 2.57 -8.02 3.08
C ILE A 34 3.93 -7.45 2.62
N ARG A 35 4.19 -7.57 1.33
CA ARG A 35 5.35 -6.96 0.66
C ARG A 35 4.88 -6.12 -0.53
N GLY A 36 5.36 -4.89 -0.60
CA GLY A 36 5.13 -3.99 -1.73
C GLY A 36 6.34 -3.97 -2.66
N SER A 37 6.13 -3.68 -3.94
CA SER A 37 7.22 -3.31 -4.85
C SER A 37 6.74 -2.42 -5.97
N THR A 38 7.67 -1.70 -6.57
CA THR A 38 7.42 -0.84 -7.74
C THR A 38 8.31 -1.25 -8.89
N SER A 39 7.84 -1.06 -10.12
CA SER A 39 8.61 -1.34 -11.33
C SER A 39 8.10 -0.53 -12.51
N PHE A 40 8.76 -0.64 -13.66
CA PHE A 40 8.31 -0.06 -14.91
C PHE A 40 8.14 -1.15 -15.97
N PHE A 41 7.04 -1.08 -16.71
CA PHE A 41 6.75 -1.95 -17.83
C PHE A 41 6.78 -1.15 -19.14
N LYS A 42 7.59 -1.58 -20.10
CA LYS A 42 7.64 -0.94 -21.42
C LYS A 42 6.59 -1.54 -22.34
N CYS A 43 5.58 -0.75 -22.70
CA CYS A 43 4.50 -1.22 -23.56
C CYS A 43 4.94 -1.27 -25.04
N PRO A 44 4.22 -2.01 -25.92
CA PRO A 44 4.57 -2.12 -27.35
C PRO A 44 4.63 -0.79 -28.11
N ARG A 45 3.97 0.26 -27.60
CA ARG A 45 4.03 1.63 -28.16
C ARG A 45 5.32 2.38 -27.76
N GLY A 46 6.18 1.77 -26.97
CA GLY A 46 7.45 2.35 -26.51
C GLY A 46 7.35 3.19 -25.24
N LEU A 47 6.16 3.35 -24.66
CA LEU A 47 5.93 4.10 -23.42
C LEU A 47 6.30 3.27 -22.19
N SER A 48 6.89 3.91 -21.18
CA SER A 48 7.17 3.31 -19.87
C SER A 48 5.99 3.52 -18.94
N LEU A 49 5.39 2.42 -18.45
CA LEU A 49 4.27 2.46 -17.51
C LEU A 49 4.76 2.12 -16.10
N PHE A 50 4.47 2.97 -15.13
CA PHE A 50 4.77 2.69 -13.73
C PHE A 50 3.80 1.65 -13.18
N THR A 51 4.34 0.66 -12.49
CA THR A 51 3.59 -0.47 -11.94
C THR A 51 3.88 -0.61 -10.45
N ARG A 52 2.88 -1.07 -9.71
CA ARG A 52 3.00 -1.44 -8.29
C ARG A 52 2.39 -2.82 -8.06
N SER A 53 2.92 -3.51 -7.07
CA SER A 53 2.37 -4.78 -6.59
C SER A 53 2.36 -4.84 -5.08
N TRP A 54 1.34 -5.49 -4.53
CA TRP A 54 1.19 -5.81 -3.11
C TRP A 54 0.90 -7.30 -3.00
N LEU A 55 1.84 -8.02 -2.39
CA LEU A 55 1.82 -9.47 -2.35
C LEU A 55 1.77 -9.96 -0.90
N PRO A 56 1.14 -11.11 -0.62
CA PRO A 56 1.35 -11.81 0.64
C PRO A 56 2.84 -12.10 0.87
N THR A 57 3.24 -12.22 2.13
CA THR A 57 4.61 -12.60 2.51
C THR A 57 4.98 -13.98 1.93
N ALA A 58 6.28 -14.16 1.63
CA ALA A 58 6.77 -15.38 1.01
C ALA A 58 6.62 -16.63 1.89
N ASP A 59 6.61 -16.44 3.21
CA ASP A 59 6.49 -17.52 4.20
C ASP A 59 5.03 -17.98 4.39
N GLY A 60 4.07 -17.29 3.76
CA GLY A 60 2.65 -17.60 3.82
C GLY A 60 2.17 -18.61 2.78
N PRO A 61 0.88 -18.99 2.82
CA PRO A 61 0.27 -19.79 1.78
C PRO A 61 0.30 -19.04 0.41
N PRO A 62 0.23 -19.77 -0.71
CA PRO A 62 0.20 -19.15 -2.03
C PRO A 62 -1.01 -18.20 -2.16
N PRO A 63 -0.93 -17.15 -3.01
CA PRO A 63 -2.02 -16.22 -3.21
C PRO A 63 -3.33 -16.92 -3.59
N ARG A 64 -4.42 -16.54 -2.92
CA ARG A 64 -5.78 -17.04 -3.16
C ARG A 64 -6.32 -16.68 -4.55
N GLY A 65 -5.76 -15.64 -5.16
CA GLY A 65 -6.13 -15.13 -6.46
C GLY A 65 -5.32 -13.88 -6.80
N LEU A 66 -5.41 -13.47 -8.06
CA LEU A 66 -4.77 -12.27 -8.59
C LEU A 66 -5.83 -11.18 -8.80
N ILE A 67 -5.51 -9.94 -8.43
CA ILE A 67 -6.38 -8.78 -8.63
C ILE A 67 -5.59 -7.71 -9.39
N PHE A 68 -6.09 -7.35 -10.57
CA PHE A 68 -5.56 -6.25 -11.36
C PHE A 68 -6.47 -5.04 -11.22
N MET A 69 -5.90 -3.92 -10.80
CA MET A 69 -6.64 -2.72 -10.45
C MET A 69 -6.22 -1.56 -11.34
N VAL A 70 -7.17 -0.66 -11.59
CA VAL A 70 -6.97 0.57 -12.37
C VAL A 70 -7.50 1.74 -11.56
N HIS A 71 -6.78 2.85 -11.54
CA HIS A 71 -7.22 4.06 -10.84
C HIS A 71 -8.24 4.86 -11.67
N GLY A 72 -9.01 5.72 -10.99
CA GLY A 72 -9.92 6.65 -11.65
C GLY A 72 -9.19 7.77 -12.37
N TYR A 73 -9.91 8.49 -13.23
CA TYR A 73 -9.41 9.66 -13.95
C TYR A 73 -8.91 10.75 -12.98
N GLY A 74 -7.75 11.35 -13.28
CA GLY A 74 -7.14 12.39 -12.44
C GLY A 74 -6.53 11.88 -11.13
N ASN A 75 -6.32 10.56 -11.01
CA ASN A 75 -5.63 9.94 -9.88
C ASN A 75 -4.44 9.11 -10.36
N ASP A 76 -3.74 8.47 -9.43
CA ASP A 76 -2.64 7.54 -9.67
C ASP A 76 -2.71 6.36 -8.68
N VAL A 77 -1.76 5.43 -8.75
CA VAL A 77 -1.70 4.27 -7.86
C VAL A 77 -0.91 4.52 -6.56
N SER A 78 -0.72 5.77 -6.15
CA SER A 78 0.09 6.14 -4.97
C SER A 78 -0.69 6.00 -3.63
N TRP A 79 -0.80 7.08 -2.86
CA TRP A 79 -1.08 7.03 -1.43
C TRP A 79 -2.52 6.69 -1.09
N THR A 80 -3.48 7.29 -1.78
CA THR A 80 -4.91 7.02 -1.55
C THR A 80 -5.33 5.67 -2.11
N PHE A 81 -4.78 5.31 -3.27
CA PHE A 81 -5.11 4.07 -3.95
C PHE A 81 -4.66 2.84 -3.17
N GLN A 82 -3.46 2.88 -2.59
CA GLN A 82 -2.83 1.70 -1.99
C GLN A 82 -3.54 1.10 -0.78
N MET A 83 -4.44 1.84 -0.12
CA MET A 83 -5.19 1.31 1.03
C MET A 83 -6.01 0.07 0.68
N THR A 84 -6.59 0.02 -0.53
CA THR A 84 -7.39 -1.12 -1.00
C THR A 84 -6.54 -2.37 -1.30
N PRO A 85 -5.48 -2.31 -2.14
CA PRO A 85 -4.63 -3.47 -2.39
C PRO A 85 -3.87 -3.93 -1.14
N ILE A 86 -3.49 -3.05 -0.22
CA ILE A 86 -2.87 -3.44 1.06
C ILE A 86 -3.83 -4.31 1.87
N PHE A 87 -5.09 -3.87 2.02
CA PHE A 87 -6.11 -4.64 2.71
C PHE A 87 -6.35 -6.00 2.04
N LEU A 88 -6.49 -6.03 0.71
CA LEU A 88 -6.72 -7.27 -0.04
C LEU A 88 -5.52 -8.22 0.02
N ALA A 89 -4.31 -7.68 -0.03
CA ALA A 89 -3.08 -8.47 0.13
C ALA A 89 -2.97 -9.09 1.52
N GLY A 90 -3.33 -8.35 2.57
CA GLY A 90 -3.44 -8.89 3.93
C GLY A 90 -4.53 -9.97 4.08
N LYS A 91 -5.46 -10.08 3.13
CA LYS A 91 -6.44 -11.18 3.02
C LYS A 91 -5.98 -12.34 2.13
N GLY A 92 -4.73 -12.31 1.65
CA GLY A 92 -4.11 -13.39 0.88
C GLY A 92 -4.27 -13.27 -0.63
N PHE A 93 -4.63 -12.11 -1.18
CA PHE A 93 -4.66 -11.87 -2.63
C PHE A 93 -3.36 -11.23 -3.12
N ALA A 94 -2.94 -11.51 -4.35
CA ALA A 94 -1.86 -10.75 -4.98
C ALA A 94 -2.47 -9.61 -5.80
N CYS A 95 -2.16 -8.37 -5.42
CA CYS A 95 -2.73 -7.18 -6.04
C CYS A 95 -1.69 -6.48 -6.91
N PHE A 96 -2.12 -6.02 -8.08
CA PHE A 96 -1.29 -5.31 -9.04
C PHE A 96 -2.06 -4.10 -9.56
N ALA A 97 -1.34 -3.01 -9.79
CA ALA A 97 -1.88 -1.83 -10.43
C ALA A 97 -0.80 -1.13 -11.24
N PHE A 98 -1.20 -0.24 -12.14
CA PHE A 98 -0.30 0.60 -12.89
C PHE A 98 -0.92 1.98 -13.07
N ASP A 99 -0.07 2.98 -13.25
CA ASP A 99 -0.52 4.31 -13.63
C ASP A 99 -0.93 4.30 -15.10
N LEU A 100 -2.15 4.73 -15.40
CA LEU A 100 -2.64 4.94 -16.76
C LEU A 100 -1.71 5.91 -17.51
N GLU A 101 -1.66 5.77 -18.82
CA GLU A 101 -0.83 6.65 -19.66
C GLU A 101 -1.15 8.12 -19.41
N GLY A 102 -0.10 8.93 -19.33
CA GLY A 102 -0.22 10.37 -19.06
C GLY A 102 -0.64 10.75 -17.64
N HIS A 103 -0.80 9.77 -16.73
CA HIS A 103 -1.09 9.97 -15.30
C HIS A 103 0.09 9.53 -14.44
N GLY A 104 0.16 10.07 -13.22
CA GLY A 104 1.13 9.65 -12.21
C GLY A 104 2.55 9.60 -12.77
N ARG A 105 3.20 8.45 -12.60
CA ARG A 105 4.58 8.21 -13.01
C ARG A 105 4.70 7.55 -14.38
N SER A 106 3.60 7.26 -15.07
CA SER A 106 3.61 6.69 -16.42
C SER A 106 3.86 7.73 -17.49
N ASP A 107 4.47 7.28 -18.59
CA ASP A 107 4.63 8.08 -19.81
C ASP A 107 3.29 8.30 -20.52
N GLY A 108 3.23 9.31 -21.38
CA GLY A 108 2.08 9.62 -22.21
C GLY A 108 1.85 11.13 -22.32
N LEU A 109 0.81 11.51 -23.08
CA LEU A 109 0.36 12.90 -23.11
C LEU A 109 -0.16 13.26 -21.72
N ARG A 110 0.50 14.21 -21.05
CA ARG A 110 0.14 14.60 -19.67
C ARG A 110 -1.30 15.07 -19.64
N ALA A 111 -2.10 14.34 -18.90
CA ALA A 111 -3.50 14.64 -18.74
C ALA A 111 -3.72 15.23 -17.35
N PHE A 112 -3.07 14.73 -16.30
CA PHE A 112 -3.11 15.23 -14.91
C PHE A 112 -1.87 14.71 -14.17
#